data_AF-A0A2N9L3Y6-F1
#
_entry.id   AF-A0A2N9L3Y6-F1
#
_cell.length_a   1.000
_cell.length_b   1.000
_cell.length_c   1.000
_cell.angle_alpha   90.00
_cell.angle_beta   90.00
_cell.angle_gamma   90.00
#
_symmetry.space_group_name_H-M   'P 1'
#
loop_
_entity.id
_entity.type
_entity.pdbx_description
1 polymer ?
#
loop_
_entity_poly.entity_id
_entity_poly.type
_entity_poly.pdbx_seq_one_letter_code
_entity_poly.pdbx_strand_id
1 'polypeptide(L)'
;MQKCSMTMNAGGSELVQTGAAPDVDTSHSPTGSAAQAATESIAAAGEEQPSAGPGAGALPGAPIIPASESVSTNSAIDLSDTCVANPAVRIRGITEIGRDGETSRIGSWKPPFEVQRGFEASFKEIFQRAESVRVPMDAVPVPTKSTPYGTIDELFDRLQKAIAAQASLSERASRLLAHWTLSTWFSDALSLAPGVAIVGPGYEGNLVLFALRNFCRYPLMLTRADISSLKNVNWHTTPTLLFYDPSVTKQMASHLGCTATRGHLVSDAGCYRDFFGPKAIYVGEEVSADRIPLFSLQVNVHPTAAACAVEKASRMTEIEVQELQNQLLNYQLKNLVPVYNSEFDASELTSDTRAIANALGACIIDSPGLQSQLISLLAPVEDQRQADRSTGIEAVTLEAILNLCHEGKVQIFVGEIAFEVNRIVEARGERLHYSAETIGHGMKKISLVTRRLGKSGKGLVLDLATLKRAHELAAVYGGVGLEQDENNLHCQLCFANKKVM
;
A
#
# COMPACT_ATOMS: atom_id res chain seq x y z
N MET A 1 -4.28 -30.58 -32.98
CA MET A 1 -3.75 -31.92 -33.35
C MET A 1 -2.45 -32.05 -32.58
N GLN A 2 -2.28 -32.91 -31.58
CA GLN A 2 -2.44 -34.36 -31.58
C GLN A 2 -2.77 -34.81 -30.13
N LYS A 3 -3.76 -35.68 -29.99
CA LYS A 3 -4.23 -36.27 -28.74
C LYS A 3 -3.23 -37.33 -28.27
N CYS A 4 -3.07 -37.46 -26.95
CA CYS A 4 -2.85 -38.77 -26.36
C CYS A 4 -3.60 -38.85 -25.02
N SER A 5 -4.58 -39.75 -25.01
CA SER A 5 -5.39 -40.15 -23.87
C SER A 5 -4.90 -41.54 -23.43
N MET A 6 -4.77 -41.80 -22.14
CA MET A 6 -4.81 -43.17 -21.61
C MET A 6 -5.40 -43.17 -20.19
N THR A 7 -6.69 -43.51 -20.17
CA THR A 7 -7.42 -44.45 -19.31
C THR A 7 -6.99 -44.71 -17.86
N MET A 8 -8.00 -44.52 -17.00
CA MET A 8 -8.17 -44.95 -15.62
C MET A 8 -7.99 -46.46 -15.39
N ASN A 9 -7.68 -46.82 -14.14
CA ASN A 9 -8.25 -48.02 -13.53
C ASN A 9 -8.67 -47.75 -12.09
N ALA A 10 -9.78 -48.39 -11.71
CA ALA A 10 -10.62 -48.12 -10.56
C ALA A 10 -10.35 -49.06 -9.36
N GLY A 11 -10.76 -48.59 -8.19
CA GLY A 11 -10.96 -49.33 -6.94
C GLY A 11 -10.94 -48.32 -5.79
N GLY A 12 -11.97 -48.06 -4.99
CA GLY A 12 -13.19 -48.78 -4.67
C GLY A 12 -13.31 -48.85 -3.14
N SER A 13 -14.26 -48.09 -2.57
CA SER A 13 -14.95 -48.21 -1.25
C SER A 13 -15.38 -46.80 -0.79
N GLU A 14 -16.63 -46.39 -1.03
CA GLU A 14 -17.82 -46.60 -0.19
C GLU A 14 -17.72 -45.97 1.22
N LEU A 15 -18.49 -44.88 1.46
CA LEU A 15 -19.43 -44.82 2.60
C LEU A 15 -20.47 -43.68 2.43
N VAL A 16 -21.68 -44.10 2.06
CA VAL A 16 -23.04 -43.75 2.56
C VAL A 16 -23.47 -42.27 2.74
N GLN A 17 -24.48 -41.91 1.94
CA GLN A 17 -25.44 -40.81 2.12
C GLN A 17 -26.55 -41.12 3.14
N THR A 18 -26.99 -40.09 3.86
CA THR A 18 -28.38 -39.80 4.27
C THR A 18 -28.46 -38.28 4.41
N GLY A 19 -29.36 -37.47 3.83
CA GLY A 19 -30.69 -37.68 3.28
C GLY A 19 -31.67 -36.74 4.02
N ALA A 20 -32.28 -35.81 3.28
CA ALA A 20 -33.57 -35.11 3.52
C ALA A 20 -33.52 -33.57 3.58
N ALA A 21 -34.02 -32.96 2.49
CA ALA A 21 -34.68 -31.65 2.46
C ALA A 21 -36.18 -31.82 2.73
N PRO A 22 -36.93 -30.71 2.90
CA PRO A 22 -38.10 -30.55 2.05
C PRO A 22 -38.23 -29.14 1.43
N ASP A 23 -38.70 -29.15 0.18
CA ASP A 23 -39.21 -28.03 -0.60
C ASP A 23 -40.50 -27.42 0.00
N VAL A 24 -40.68 -26.11 -0.18
CA VAL A 24 -41.99 -25.50 -0.48
C VAL A 24 -41.79 -24.33 -1.46
N ASP A 25 -42.36 -24.51 -2.65
CA ASP A 25 -42.64 -23.51 -3.69
C ASP A 25 -43.56 -22.39 -3.19
N THR A 26 -43.32 -21.15 -3.64
CA THR A 26 -44.44 -20.30 -4.12
C THR A 26 -43.94 -19.22 -5.09
N SER A 27 -44.38 -19.36 -6.33
CA SER A 27 -44.32 -18.37 -7.41
C SER A 27 -45.26 -17.19 -7.18
N HIS A 28 -44.85 -15.97 -7.53
CA HIS A 28 -45.75 -14.91 -7.99
C HIS A 28 -45.02 -13.89 -8.87
N SER A 29 -45.40 -13.83 -10.15
CA SER A 29 -45.22 -12.67 -11.05
C SER A 29 -46.14 -11.53 -10.62
N PRO A 30 -45.89 -10.27 -11.04
CA PRO A 30 -46.70 -9.75 -12.16
C PRO A 30 -45.99 -8.79 -13.13
N THR A 31 -46.38 -8.94 -14.40
CA THR A 31 -46.88 -7.91 -15.34
C THR A 31 -46.12 -6.61 -15.58
N GLY A 32 -45.78 -6.38 -16.86
CA GLY A 32 -45.30 -5.09 -17.37
C GLY A 32 -46.38 -4.04 -17.60
N SER A 33 -45.95 -2.79 -17.73
CA SER A 33 -46.64 -1.73 -18.46
C SER A 33 -45.64 -0.70 -18.97
N ALA A 34 -45.96 -0.15 -20.14
CA ALA A 34 -45.19 0.75 -20.98
C ALA A 34 -45.37 2.25 -20.62
N ALA A 35 -44.76 3.08 -21.47
CA ALA A 35 -44.87 4.55 -21.67
C ALA A 35 -43.79 5.38 -20.98
N GLN A 36 -42.80 5.93 -21.70
CA GLN A 36 -42.80 7.07 -22.64
C GLN A 36 -42.58 8.45 -21.99
N ALA A 37 -41.71 9.20 -22.67
CA ALA A 37 -41.17 10.52 -22.41
C ALA A 37 -42.20 11.62 -22.08
N ALA A 38 -41.74 12.60 -21.28
CA ALA A 38 -42.17 13.99 -21.39
C ALA A 38 -40.98 14.93 -21.14
N THR A 39 -40.81 15.85 -22.10
CA THR A 39 -39.87 16.96 -22.21
C THR A 39 -40.43 18.25 -21.54
N GLU A 40 -39.53 19.24 -21.40
CA GLU A 40 -39.76 20.69 -21.20
C GLU A 40 -40.14 21.17 -19.79
N SER A 41 -39.81 22.38 -19.30
CA SER A 41 -38.82 23.45 -19.48
C SER A 41 -39.22 24.60 -18.50
N ILE A 42 -38.52 25.76 -18.51
CA ILE A 42 -38.82 27.06 -17.82
C ILE A 42 -38.13 27.21 -16.44
N ALA A 43 -37.03 27.98 -16.25
CA ALA A 43 -36.81 29.45 -16.23
C ALA A 43 -37.54 30.15 -15.05
N ALA A 44 -37.10 31.18 -14.33
CA ALA A 44 -35.90 32.02 -14.14
C ALA A 44 -36.18 32.95 -12.92
N ALA A 45 -35.19 33.77 -12.52
CA ALA A 45 -35.19 34.95 -11.60
C ALA A 45 -34.49 34.73 -10.25
N GLY A 46 -33.54 35.57 -9.80
CA GLY A 46 -32.98 36.82 -10.32
C GLY A 46 -31.92 37.40 -9.34
N GLU A 47 -30.96 38.15 -9.90
CA GLU A 47 -30.27 39.40 -9.43
C GLU A 47 -29.78 39.50 -7.96
N GLU A 48 -28.63 40.08 -7.58
CA GLU A 48 -28.00 41.32 -8.04
C GLU A 48 -26.46 41.29 -7.88
N GLN A 49 -25.79 42.02 -8.78
CA GLN A 49 -24.40 42.45 -8.69
C GLN A 49 -24.37 43.93 -9.14
N PRO A 50 -23.75 44.88 -8.40
CA PRO A 50 -23.62 46.25 -8.89
C PRO A 50 -22.26 46.48 -9.55
N SER A 51 -22.31 47.19 -10.69
CA SER A 51 -21.22 47.82 -11.41
C SER A 51 -21.35 49.34 -11.28
N ALA A 52 -20.21 50.04 -11.13
CA ALA A 52 -19.98 51.38 -11.72
C ALA A 52 -18.50 51.80 -11.53
N GLY A 53 -17.80 52.13 -12.62
CA GLY A 53 -16.56 52.96 -12.63
C GLY A 53 -16.89 54.46 -12.73
N PRO A 54 -16.03 55.37 -13.27
CA PRO A 54 -14.62 55.27 -13.67
C PRO A 54 -13.73 56.46 -13.14
N GLY A 55 -12.41 56.44 -13.37
CA GLY A 55 -11.55 57.63 -13.18
C GLY A 55 -10.05 57.39 -13.34
N ALA A 56 -9.38 58.25 -14.12
CA ALA A 56 -8.03 58.14 -14.65
C ALA A 56 -6.87 58.25 -13.63
N GLY A 57 -5.69 57.69 -13.98
CA GLY A 57 -4.42 58.11 -13.38
C GLY A 57 -3.26 57.10 -13.44
N ALA A 58 -2.30 57.36 -14.33
CA ALA A 58 -0.85 57.09 -14.24
C ALA A 58 -0.30 55.67 -13.93
N LEU A 59 0.49 55.14 -14.89
CA LEU A 59 1.43 54.03 -14.75
C LEU A 59 2.84 54.52 -14.35
N PRO A 60 3.56 53.77 -13.50
CA PRO A 60 5.01 53.59 -13.61
C PRO A 60 5.34 52.09 -13.64
N GLY A 61 6.41 51.55 -14.22
CA GLY A 61 7.63 52.05 -14.85
C GLY A 61 8.57 50.83 -14.88
N ALA A 62 8.93 50.35 -16.06
CA ALA A 62 9.90 49.26 -16.24
C ALA A 62 11.31 49.85 -16.45
N PRO A 63 12.39 49.25 -15.90
CA PRO A 63 13.73 49.78 -16.08
C PRO A 63 14.33 49.37 -17.42
N ILE A 64 15.01 50.35 -18.01
CA ILE A 64 15.70 50.38 -19.30
C ILE A 64 17.09 49.73 -19.15
N ILE A 65 17.51 48.94 -20.15
CA ILE A 65 18.93 48.64 -20.42
C ILE A 65 19.27 49.27 -21.79
N PRO A 66 20.36 50.05 -21.91
CA PRO A 66 20.69 50.79 -23.12
C PRO A 66 21.41 49.95 -24.17
N ALA A 67 21.23 50.35 -25.43
CA ALA A 67 21.97 49.89 -26.59
C ALA A 67 23.12 50.85 -26.91
N SER A 68 24.26 50.30 -27.36
CA SER A 68 25.29 50.87 -28.26
C SER A 68 26.54 49.96 -28.14
N GLU A 69 27.33 49.56 -29.14
CA GLU A 69 27.72 50.17 -30.41
C GLU A 69 28.13 49.08 -31.41
N SER A 70 28.05 49.44 -32.70
CA SER A 70 28.66 48.72 -33.79
C SER A 70 30.11 49.20 -33.98
N VAL A 71 31.07 48.28 -34.02
CA VAL A 71 32.36 48.50 -34.66
C VAL A 71 32.66 47.30 -35.54
N SER A 72 32.69 47.58 -36.84
CA SER A 72 33.19 46.70 -37.88
C SER A 72 34.69 46.93 -38.03
N THR A 73 35.49 45.88 -37.92
CA THR A 73 36.83 45.82 -38.53
C THR A 73 37.04 44.44 -39.12
N ASN A 74 37.10 44.42 -40.46
CA ASN A 74 37.49 43.29 -41.27
C ASN A 74 38.87 42.76 -40.85
N SER A 75 38.94 41.46 -40.58
CA SER A 75 40.15 40.68 -40.84
C SER A 75 39.74 39.38 -41.50
N ALA A 76 39.99 39.33 -42.82
CA ALA A 76 39.91 38.12 -43.60
C ALA A 76 40.98 37.14 -43.08
N ILE A 77 40.53 36.07 -42.43
CA ILE A 77 41.30 34.83 -42.37
C ILE A 77 40.45 33.81 -43.08
N ASP A 78 40.84 33.58 -44.32
CA ASP A 78 40.45 32.44 -45.12
C ASP A 78 40.97 31.17 -44.42
N LEU A 79 40.11 30.54 -43.64
CA LEU A 79 40.24 29.13 -43.28
C LEU A 79 38.92 28.49 -43.64
N SER A 80 38.99 27.77 -44.75
CA SER A 80 38.05 26.74 -45.15
C SER A 80 37.93 25.71 -44.03
N ASP A 81 37.10 26.00 -43.04
CA ASP A 81 36.55 24.96 -42.16
C ASP A 81 35.47 24.23 -42.97
N THR A 82 35.98 23.35 -43.84
CA THR A 82 35.33 22.10 -44.18
C THR A 82 34.58 21.61 -42.95
N CYS A 83 33.24 21.69 -42.97
CA CYS A 83 32.41 20.92 -42.05
C CYS A 83 32.73 19.45 -42.34
N VAL A 84 33.75 18.92 -41.67
CA VAL A 84 34.03 17.50 -41.63
C VAL A 84 32.83 16.91 -40.92
N ALA A 85 31.84 16.47 -41.70
CA ALA A 85 30.74 15.67 -41.19
C ALA A 85 31.40 14.51 -40.44
N ASN A 86 31.25 14.51 -39.11
CA ASN A 86 31.80 13.44 -38.29
C ASN A 86 31.33 12.11 -38.89
N PRO A 87 32.23 11.14 -39.14
CA PRO A 87 31.86 9.95 -39.88
C PRO A 87 30.71 9.24 -39.16
N ALA A 88 29.56 9.14 -39.84
CA ALA A 88 28.38 8.46 -39.33
C ALA A 88 28.44 6.98 -39.72
N VAL A 89 28.15 6.10 -38.78
CA VAL A 89 27.98 4.66 -38.97
C VAL A 89 26.50 4.37 -39.13
N ARG A 90 26.14 3.56 -40.14
CA ARG A 90 24.76 3.11 -40.32
C ARG A 90 24.50 1.84 -39.52
N ILE A 91 23.67 1.94 -38.48
CA ILE A 91 23.31 0.83 -37.58
C ILE A 91 21.83 0.51 -37.76
N ARG A 92 21.50 -0.76 -38.00
CA ARG A 92 20.10 -1.23 -38.01
C ARG A 92 19.74 -1.74 -36.63
N GLY A 93 18.54 -1.41 -36.14
CA GLY A 93 18.12 -1.87 -34.82
C GLY A 93 16.62 -1.73 -34.62
N ILE A 94 16.17 -0.52 -34.31
CA ILE A 94 14.79 -0.23 -33.91
C ILE A 94 13.84 -0.53 -35.07
N THR A 95 12.91 -1.46 -34.88
CA THR A 95 11.86 -1.76 -35.86
C THR A 95 10.91 -0.57 -35.99
N GLU A 96 10.59 -0.16 -37.22
CA GLU A 96 9.57 0.85 -37.52
C GLU A 96 8.37 0.20 -38.20
N ILE A 97 7.19 0.80 -37.99
CA ILE A 97 5.95 0.39 -38.65
C ILE A 97 5.63 1.44 -39.70
N GLY A 98 5.26 0.98 -40.89
CA GLY A 98 4.73 1.87 -41.91
C GLY A 98 4.01 1.09 -43.00
N ARG A 99 3.55 1.82 -44.00
CA ARG A 99 2.80 1.24 -45.12
C ARG A 99 3.72 1.00 -46.29
N ASP A 100 3.56 -0.17 -46.88
CA ASP A 100 4.10 -0.43 -48.21
C ASP A 100 3.40 0.50 -49.23
N GLY A 101 4.19 1.18 -50.05
CA GLY A 101 3.70 2.18 -51.02
C GLY A 101 2.88 1.57 -52.15
N GLU A 102 3.07 0.28 -52.44
CA GLU A 102 2.36 -0.43 -53.52
C GLU A 102 1.11 -1.15 -53.00
N THR A 103 1.23 -1.91 -51.91
CA THR A 103 0.10 -2.70 -51.39
C THR A 103 -0.73 -1.99 -50.32
N SER A 104 -0.30 -0.81 -49.83
CA SER A 104 -0.89 -0.08 -48.69
C SER A 104 -1.00 -0.89 -47.39
N ARG A 105 -0.38 -2.09 -47.35
CA ARG A 105 -0.37 -2.98 -46.20
C ARG A 105 0.59 -2.43 -45.15
N ILE A 106 0.18 -2.53 -43.89
CA ILE A 106 1.04 -2.18 -42.77
C ILE A 106 2.06 -3.31 -42.61
N GLY A 107 3.34 -2.94 -42.61
CA GLY A 107 4.46 -3.83 -42.41
C GLY A 107 5.47 -3.24 -41.42
N SER A 108 6.33 -4.10 -40.89
CA SER A 108 7.43 -3.71 -40.01
C SER A 108 8.76 -3.88 -40.72
N TRP A 109 9.67 -2.91 -40.61
CA TRP A 109 11.04 -3.04 -41.12
C TRP A 109 12.06 -2.45 -40.14
N LYS A 110 13.35 -2.78 -40.31
CA LYS A 110 14.44 -2.22 -39.50
C LYS A 110 15.25 -1.23 -40.37
N PRO A 111 14.93 0.08 -40.35
CA PRO A 111 15.68 1.07 -41.11
C PRO A 111 17.11 1.21 -40.58
N PRO A 112 18.06 1.62 -41.43
CA PRO A 112 19.38 2.03 -40.97
C PRO A 112 19.29 3.41 -40.30
N PHE A 113 19.78 3.51 -39.07
CA PHE A 113 19.97 4.76 -38.34
C PHE A 113 21.39 5.27 -38.58
N GLU A 114 21.53 6.57 -38.83
CA GLU A 114 22.83 7.24 -38.92
C GLU A 114 23.27 7.65 -37.52
N VAL A 115 24.32 7.00 -37.02
CA VAL A 115 24.87 7.21 -35.67
C VAL A 115 26.26 7.79 -35.81
N GLN A 116 26.52 8.91 -35.16
CA GLN A 116 27.85 9.51 -35.15
C GLN A 116 28.86 8.53 -34.53
N ARG A 117 30.03 8.34 -35.17
CA ARG A 117 31.08 7.44 -34.66
C ARG A 117 31.46 7.82 -33.22
N GLY A 118 31.52 6.84 -32.33
CA GLY A 118 31.73 7.02 -30.88
C GLY A 118 30.45 6.96 -30.04
N PHE A 119 29.26 7.04 -30.65
CA PHE A 119 27.96 6.95 -29.97
C PHE A 119 27.24 5.60 -30.18
N GLU A 120 27.94 4.59 -30.70
CA GLU A 120 27.36 3.28 -30.98
C GLU A 120 26.85 2.59 -29.70
N ALA A 121 27.55 2.77 -28.58
CA ALA A 121 27.13 2.26 -27.27
C ALA A 121 25.83 2.93 -26.80
N SER A 122 25.73 4.26 -26.91
CA SER A 122 24.50 5.00 -26.56
C SER A 122 23.33 4.61 -27.45
N PHE A 123 23.55 4.39 -28.75
CA PHE A 123 22.51 3.87 -29.64
C PHE A 123 22.06 2.46 -29.24
N LYS A 124 22.99 1.59 -28.83
CA LYS A 124 22.68 0.25 -28.32
C LYS A 124 21.82 0.31 -27.06
N GLU A 125 22.10 1.22 -26.13
CA GLU A 125 21.26 1.45 -24.94
C GLU A 125 19.86 1.94 -25.32
N ILE A 126 19.75 2.90 -26.25
CA ILE A 126 18.45 3.37 -26.76
C ILE A 126 17.67 2.23 -27.41
N PHE A 127 18.35 1.41 -28.21
CA PHE A 127 17.76 0.26 -28.88
C PHE A 127 17.24 -0.79 -27.88
N GLN A 128 18.05 -1.17 -26.90
CA GLN A 128 17.65 -2.09 -25.84
C GLN A 128 16.46 -1.56 -25.03
N ARG A 129 16.47 -0.26 -24.70
CA ARG A 129 15.33 0.41 -24.06
C ARG A 129 14.08 0.38 -24.94
N ALA A 130 14.20 0.64 -26.23
CA ALA A 130 13.08 0.64 -27.17
C ALA A 130 12.47 -0.77 -27.35
N GLU A 131 13.30 -1.82 -27.42
CA GLU A 131 12.80 -3.21 -27.44
C GLU A 131 12.12 -3.58 -26.12
N SER A 132 12.72 -3.18 -24.99
CA SER A 132 12.16 -3.38 -23.64
C SER A 132 10.79 -2.73 -23.44
N VAL A 133 10.52 -1.58 -24.08
CA VAL A 133 9.20 -0.92 -24.06
C VAL A 133 8.17 -1.70 -24.88
N ARG A 134 8.58 -2.33 -25.99
CA ARG A 134 7.69 -3.07 -26.88
C ARG A 134 7.30 -4.43 -26.32
N VAL A 135 8.20 -5.04 -25.54
CA VAL A 135 7.94 -6.28 -24.82
C VAL A 135 8.30 -6.07 -23.34
N PRO A 136 7.40 -5.45 -22.55
CA PRO A 136 7.68 -5.12 -21.15
C PRO A 136 8.10 -6.30 -20.26
N MET A 137 7.69 -7.52 -20.64
CA MET A 137 8.07 -8.76 -19.97
C MET A 137 9.55 -9.10 -20.15
N ASP A 138 10.13 -8.80 -21.31
CA ASP A 138 11.56 -9.03 -21.60
C ASP A 138 12.45 -8.04 -20.84
N ALA A 139 11.86 -6.93 -20.38
CA ALA A 139 12.53 -5.92 -19.58
C ALA A 139 12.53 -6.22 -18.08
N VAL A 140 11.79 -7.25 -17.62
CA VAL A 140 11.69 -7.58 -16.19
C VAL A 140 13.08 -8.01 -15.71
N PRO A 141 13.66 -7.29 -14.72
CA PRO A 141 15.00 -7.59 -14.28
C PRO A 141 14.97 -8.89 -13.49
N VAL A 142 15.75 -9.88 -13.94
CA VAL A 142 15.83 -11.19 -13.32
C VAL A 142 17.29 -11.58 -13.07
N PRO A 143 17.57 -12.39 -12.03
CA PRO A 143 18.90 -12.94 -11.83
C PRO A 143 19.37 -13.71 -13.06
N THR A 144 20.65 -13.54 -13.39
CA THR A 144 21.32 -14.25 -14.48
C THR A 144 22.15 -15.42 -13.96
N LYS A 145 22.56 -15.35 -12.69
CA LYS A 145 23.34 -16.38 -12.00
C LYS A 145 23.18 -16.25 -10.50
N SER A 146 23.71 -17.22 -9.76
CA SER A 146 23.83 -17.15 -8.30
C SER A 146 25.24 -16.69 -7.93
N THR A 147 25.38 -15.60 -7.17
CA THR A 147 26.69 -15.09 -6.69
C THR A 147 26.75 -15.01 -5.17
N PRO A 148 27.92 -15.24 -4.53
CA PRO A 148 28.07 -15.09 -3.09
C PRO A 148 27.72 -13.68 -2.62
N TYR A 149 27.01 -13.57 -1.49
CA TYR A 149 26.51 -12.28 -0.96
C TYR A 149 27.28 -11.76 0.27
N GLY A 150 28.28 -12.50 0.78
CA GLY A 150 28.96 -12.15 2.03
C GLY A 150 28.09 -12.51 3.24
N THR A 151 27.90 -11.57 4.15
CA THR A 151 26.96 -11.69 5.29
C THR A 151 25.57 -11.14 4.93
N ILE A 152 24.55 -11.50 5.72
CA ILE A 152 23.22 -10.90 5.56
C ILE A 152 23.25 -9.39 5.84
N ASP A 153 24.05 -8.92 6.79
CA ASP A 153 24.17 -7.50 7.11
C ASP A 153 24.75 -6.70 5.94
N GLU A 154 25.79 -7.22 5.29
CA GLU A 154 26.38 -6.60 4.10
C GLU A 154 25.40 -6.56 2.91
N LEU A 155 24.68 -7.66 2.69
CA LEU A 155 23.65 -7.74 1.64
C LEU A 155 22.51 -6.75 1.92
N PHE A 156 22.03 -6.72 3.16
CA PHE A 156 20.96 -5.86 3.62
C PHE A 156 21.32 -4.38 3.46
N ASP A 157 22.50 -3.97 3.93
CA ASP A 157 22.95 -2.58 3.85
C ASP A 157 23.13 -2.14 2.39
N ARG A 158 23.64 -3.02 1.51
CA ARG A 158 23.73 -2.72 0.08
C ARG A 158 22.36 -2.56 -0.57
N LEU A 159 21.42 -3.45 -0.23
CA LEU A 159 20.03 -3.36 -0.71
C LEU A 159 19.33 -2.09 -0.21
N GLN A 160 19.49 -1.76 1.07
CA GLN A 160 18.91 -0.56 1.65
C GLN A 160 19.45 0.71 0.99
N LYS A 161 20.77 0.83 0.81
CA LYS A 161 21.40 1.97 0.14
C LYS A 161 20.95 2.08 -1.32
N ALA A 162 20.84 0.94 -2.01
CA ALA A 162 20.35 0.87 -3.39
C ALA A 162 18.91 1.39 -3.54
N ILE A 163 18.01 0.99 -2.63
CA ILE A 163 16.62 1.45 -2.60
C ILE A 163 16.56 2.94 -2.22
N ALA A 164 17.32 3.36 -1.19
CA ALA A 164 17.36 4.74 -0.74
C ALA A 164 17.80 5.70 -1.84
N ALA A 165 18.85 5.35 -2.58
CA ALA A 165 19.41 6.18 -3.66
C ALA A 165 18.46 6.31 -4.86
N GLN A 166 17.78 5.22 -5.26
CA GLN A 166 16.90 5.24 -6.44
C GLN A 166 15.53 5.89 -6.20
N ALA A 167 15.07 5.90 -4.96
CA ALA A 167 13.76 6.43 -4.60
C ALA A 167 13.81 7.66 -3.67
N SER A 168 15.00 8.19 -3.40
CA SER A 168 15.24 9.37 -2.53
C SER A 168 14.55 9.25 -1.17
N LEU A 169 14.66 8.07 -0.55
CA LEU A 169 13.93 7.73 0.66
C LEU A 169 14.73 8.03 1.94
N SER A 170 13.99 8.28 3.02
CA SER A 170 14.57 8.31 4.37
C SER A 170 15.17 6.95 4.74
N GLU A 171 16.08 6.95 5.71
CA GLU A 171 16.70 5.71 6.21
C GLU A 171 15.64 4.72 6.74
N ARG A 172 14.66 5.23 7.48
CA ARG A 172 13.55 4.41 8.01
C ARG A 172 12.76 3.72 6.90
N ALA A 173 12.32 4.48 5.89
CA ALA A 173 11.53 3.96 4.77
C ALA A 173 12.32 2.93 3.95
N SER A 174 13.57 3.24 3.61
CA SER A 174 14.43 2.34 2.83
C SER A 174 14.78 1.05 3.59
N ARG A 175 15.01 1.09 4.91
CA ARG A 175 15.21 -0.12 5.73
C ARG A 175 13.96 -1.01 5.78
N LEU A 176 12.77 -0.42 5.92
CA LEU A 176 11.50 -1.19 5.88
C LEU A 176 11.30 -1.84 4.50
N LEU A 177 11.57 -1.11 3.42
CA LEU A 177 11.49 -1.65 2.07
C LEU A 177 12.56 -2.70 1.79
N ALA A 178 13.75 -2.62 2.38
CA ALA A 178 14.77 -3.66 2.27
C ALA A 178 14.31 -4.98 2.93
N HIS A 179 13.75 -4.92 4.15
CA HIS A 179 13.13 -6.07 4.80
C HIS A 179 12.01 -6.68 3.93
N TRP A 180 11.12 -5.81 3.43
CA TRP A 180 10.03 -6.26 2.58
C TRP A 180 10.53 -6.90 1.29
N THR A 181 11.51 -6.27 0.63
CA THR A 181 12.12 -6.78 -0.61
C THR A 181 12.71 -8.17 -0.38
N LEU A 182 13.45 -8.39 0.72
CA LEU A 182 13.94 -9.73 1.08
C LEU A 182 12.80 -10.73 1.23
N SER A 183 11.70 -10.36 1.90
CA SER A 183 10.54 -11.25 2.07
C SER A 183 9.93 -11.71 0.74
N THR A 184 10.03 -10.91 -0.32
CA THR A 184 9.52 -11.30 -1.65
C THR A 184 10.24 -12.51 -2.24
N TRP A 185 11.49 -12.75 -1.83
CA TRP A 185 12.27 -13.91 -2.27
C TRP A 185 11.85 -15.21 -1.59
N PHE A 186 11.13 -15.13 -0.48
CA PHE A 186 10.75 -16.27 0.36
C PHE A 186 9.24 -16.52 0.40
N SER A 187 8.47 -16.02 -0.57
CA SER A 187 7.02 -16.25 -0.65
C SER A 187 6.63 -17.74 -0.58
N ASP A 188 7.49 -18.64 -1.10
CA ASP A 188 7.25 -20.07 -1.06
C ASP A 188 7.41 -20.68 0.36
N ALA A 189 8.20 -20.05 1.23
CA ALA A 189 8.44 -20.47 2.62
C ALA A 189 7.56 -19.75 3.64
N LEU A 190 7.12 -18.51 3.35
CA LEU A 190 6.31 -17.74 4.29
C LEU A 190 4.83 -18.15 4.26
N SER A 191 4.19 -18.13 5.44
CA SER A 191 2.74 -18.31 5.60
C SER A 191 1.95 -17.03 5.32
N LEU A 192 2.59 -15.89 5.57
CA LEU A 192 2.11 -14.53 5.29
C LEU A 192 3.08 -13.87 4.31
N ALA A 193 2.57 -13.33 3.21
CA ALA A 193 3.31 -12.47 2.29
C ALA A 193 2.94 -11.01 2.58
N PRO A 194 3.75 -10.26 3.32
CA PRO A 194 3.41 -8.89 3.71
C PRO A 194 3.20 -8.00 2.49
N GLY A 195 2.25 -7.08 2.60
CA GLY A 195 2.05 -6.03 1.61
C GLY A 195 2.88 -4.77 1.92
N VAL A 196 2.91 -3.85 0.97
CA VAL A 196 3.37 -2.47 1.19
C VAL A 196 2.34 -1.51 0.62
N ALA A 197 1.94 -0.51 1.41
CA ALA A 197 1.16 0.62 0.97
C ALA A 197 2.05 1.88 0.95
N ILE A 198 2.27 2.42 -0.24
CA ILE A 198 3.10 3.61 -0.46
C ILE A 198 2.17 4.82 -0.50
N VAL A 199 2.36 5.73 0.46
CA VAL A 199 1.52 6.92 0.66
C VAL A 199 2.37 8.17 0.45
N GLY A 200 1.89 9.11 -0.36
CA GLY A 200 2.59 10.37 -0.63
C GLY A 200 2.36 10.86 -2.06
N PRO A 201 3.20 11.79 -2.56
CA PRO A 201 3.03 12.32 -3.91
C PRO A 201 3.36 11.28 -4.99
N GLY A 202 2.71 11.41 -6.14
CA GLY A 202 2.71 10.37 -7.18
C GLY A 202 4.07 10.16 -7.86
N TYR A 203 4.89 11.18 -7.98
CA TYR A 203 6.22 11.06 -8.58
C TYR A 203 7.13 10.18 -7.71
N GLU A 204 7.22 10.50 -6.42
CA GLU A 204 7.98 9.76 -5.42
C GLU A 204 7.44 8.34 -5.24
N GLY A 205 6.11 8.17 -5.19
CA GLY A 205 5.49 6.85 -5.13
C GLY A 205 5.89 5.97 -6.31
N ASN A 206 6.00 6.56 -7.51
CA ASN A 206 6.45 5.84 -8.70
C ASN A 206 7.95 5.50 -8.66
N LEU A 207 8.80 6.40 -8.14
CA LEU A 207 10.22 6.10 -7.92
C LEU A 207 10.42 4.90 -7.00
N VAL A 208 9.63 4.79 -5.93
CA VAL A 208 9.64 3.61 -5.05
C VAL A 208 9.30 2.34 -5.81
N LEU A 209 8.20 2.33 -6.58
CA LEU A 209 7.81 1.16 -7.35
C LEU A 209 8.89 0.75 -8.37
N PHE A 210 9.54 1.72 -9.03
CA PHE A 210 10.67 1.44 -9.94
C PHE A 210 11.90 0.90 -9.21
N ALA A 211 12.24 1.41 -8.03
CA ALA A 211 13.32 0.87 -7.22
C ALA A 211 13.03 -0.57 -6.78
N LEU A 212 11.81 -0.85 -6.31
CA LEU A 212 11.37 -2.19 -5.91
C LEU A 212 11.37 -3.17 -7.08
N ARG A 213 10.97 -2.72 -8.27
CA ARG A 213 11.03 -3.52 -9.51
C ARG A 213 12.43 -4.06 -9.78
N ASN A 214 13.49 -3.38 -9.37
CA ASN A 214 14.85 -3.83 -9.62
C ASN A 214 15.31 -4.97 -8.69
N PHE A 215 14.69 -5.14 -7.52
CA PHE A 215 15.22 -6.02 -6.47
C PHE A 215 14.25 -7.07 -5.95
N CYS A 216 12.95 -6.95 -6.22
CA CYS A 216 11.97 -7.97 -5.82
C CYS A 216 12.07 -9.22 -6.69
N ARG A 217 11.62 -10.36 -6.15
CA ARG A 217 11.54 -11.62 -6.91
C ARG A 217 10.35 -11.57 -7.88
N TYR A 218 10.61 -11.83 -9.16
CA TYR A 218 9.61 -11.81 -10.25
C TYR A 218 8.66 -10.59 -10.20
N PRO A 219 9.20 -9.37 -10.35
CA PRO A 219 8.42 -8.15 -10.20
C PRO A 219 7.55 -7.90 -11.44
N LEU A 220 6.26 -7.64 -11.22
CA LEU A 220 5.30 -7.27 -12.25
C LEU A 220 4.68 -5.92 -11.92
N MET A 221 4.97 -4.92 -12.76
CA MET A 221 4.36 -3.59 -12.68
C MET A 221 2.98 -3.64 -13.32
N LEU A 222 1.95 -3.28 -12.55
CA LEU A 222 0.56 -3.28 -13.00
C LEU A 222 -0.08 -1.93 -12.73
N THR A 223 -0.90 -1.47 -13.67
CA THR A 223 -1.75 -0.30 -13.48
C THR A 223 -3.04 -0.74 -12.83
N ARG A 224 -3.45 -0.06 -11.75
CA ARG A 224 -4.68 -0.36 -10.99
C ARG A 224 -4.70 -1.76 -10.36
N ALA A 225 -5.26 -1.86 -9.17
CA ALA A 225 -5.52 -3.14 -8.53
C ALA A 225 -6.97 -3.55 -8.85
N ASP A 226 -7.12 -4.68 -9.55
CA ASP A 226 -8.42 -5.28 -9.81
C ASP A 226 -8.30 -6.79 -10.00
N ILE A 227 -9.43 -7.49 -9.82
CA ILE A 227 -9.49 -8.95 -9.90
C ILE A 227 -9.16 -9.47 -11.31
N SER A 228 -9.52 -8.75 -12.37
CA SER A 228 -9.19 -9.15 -13.75
C SER A 228 -7.69 -9.13 -13.99
N SER A 229 -7.00 -8.09 -13.49
CA SER A 229 -5.54 -8.00 -13.52
C SER A 229 -4.90 -9.20 -12.79
N LEU A 230 -5.37 -9.54 -11.58
CA LEU A 230 -4.87 -10.73 -10.85
C LEU A 230 -5.11 -12.04 -11.61
N LYS A 231 -6.26 -12.17 -12.28
CA LYS A 231 -6.64 -13.37 -13.04
C LYS A 231 -5.77 -13.63 -14.27
N ASN A 232 -5.14 -12.59 -14.82
CA ASN A 232 -4.27 -12.65 -15.99
C ASN A 232 -2.80 -12.87 -15.64
N VAL A 233 -2.44 -12.76 -14.35
CA VAL A 233 -1.08 -13.01 -13.87
C VAL A 233 -0.80 -14.52 -13.86
N ASN A 234 0.44 -14.89 -14.20
CA ASN A 234 0.92 -16.25 -14.03
C ASN A 234 1.34 -16.49 -12.57
N TRP A 235 0.54 -17.29 -11.85
CA TRP A 235 0.78 -17.65 -10.45
C TRP A 235 1.59 -18.94 -10.26
N HIS A 236 2.08 -19.57 -11.33
CA HIS A 236 2.96 -20.75 -11.22
C HIS A 236 4.28 -20.43 -10.52
N THR A 237 4.76 -19.20 -10.69
CA THR A 237 5.88 -18.62 -9.95
C THR A 237 5.34 -17.44 -9.19
N THR A 238 5.16 -17.55 -7.87
CA THR A 238 4.55 -16.52 -7.01
C THR A 238 5.20 -15.15 -7.28
N PRO A 239 4.53 -14.24 -8.02
CA PRO A 239 5.14 -13.00 -8.47
C PRO A 239 5.03 -11.92 -7.39
N THR A 240 5.89 -10.91 -7.50
CA THR A 240 5.74 -9.68 -6.72
C THR A 240 4.96 -8.66 -7.54
N LEU A 241 3.75 -8.32 -7.10
CA LEU A 241 2.91 -7.37 -7.81
C LEU A 241 3.16 -5.95 -7.32
N LEU A 242 3.43 -5.04 -8.25
CA LEU A 242 3.73 -3.64 -7.99
C LEU A 242 2.66 -2.77 -8.67
N PHE A 243 1.70 -2.29 -7.87
CA PHE A 243 0.53 -1.57 -8.35
C PHE A 243 0.70 -0.05 -8.25
N TYR A 244 0.41 0.64 -9.35
CA TYR A 244 0.13 2.08 -9.31
C TYR A 244 -1.39 2.28 -9.31
N ASP A 245 -1.97 2.52 -8.12
CA ASP A 245 -3.43 2.71 -7.96
C ASP A 245 -3.79 3.73 -6.86
N PRO A 246 -3.63 5.04 -7.13
CA PRO A 246 -4.04 6.08 -6.19
C PRO A 246 -5.55 6.07 -5.89
N SER A 247 -6.33 5.31 -6.65
CA SER A 247 -7.79 5.22 -6.58
C SER A 247 -8.28 3.88 -6.01
N VAL A 248 -7.41 3.10 -5.35
CA VAL A 248 -7.79 1.78 -4.83
C VAL A 248 -9.03 1.88 -3.94
N THR A 249 -10.01 1.01 -4.18
CA THR A 249 -11.25 0.98 -3.41
C THR A 249 -11.06 0.23 -2.10
N LYS A 250 -11.89 0.52 -1.09
CA LYS A 250 -11.90 -0.20 0.20
C LYS A 250 -12.09 -1.70 0.02
N GLN A 251 -12.98 -2.07 -0.90
CA GLN A 251 -13.24 -3.48 -1.25
C GLN A 251 -11.98 -4.13 -1.85
N MET A 252 -11.31 -3.45 -2.78
CA MET A 252 -10.10 -4.00 -3.37
C MET A 252 -8.95 -4.08 -2.37
N ALA A 253 -8.78 -3.09 -1.50
CA ALA A 253 -7.80 -3.13 -0.42
C ALA A 253 -8.04 -4.32 0.52
N SER A 254 -9.30 -4.59 0.88
CA SER A 254 -9.69 -5.78 1.63
C SER A 254 -9.34 -7.07 0.88
N HIS A 255 -9.65 -7.17 -0.42
CA HIS A 255 -9.28 -8.34 -1.23
C HIS A 255 -7.76 -8.56 -1.29
N LEU A 256 -6.97 -7.49 -1.53
CA LEU A 256 -5.52 -7.57 -1.53
C LEU A 256 -4.99 -8.08 -0.19
N GLY A 257 -5.55 -7.59 0.92
CA GLY A 257 -5.19 -8.02 2.28
C GLY A 257 -5.49 -9.50 2.54
N CYS A 258 -6.65 -10.01 2.11
CA CYS A 258 -6.96 -11.44 2.23
C CYS A 258 -5.94 -12.30 1.49
N THR A 259 -5.52 -11.86 0.30
CA THR A 259 -4.51 -12.56 -0.52
C THR A 259 -3.06 -12.37 -0.03
N ALA A 260 -2.85 -11.79 1.15
CA ALA A 260 -1.55 -11.83 1.83
C ALA A 260 -1.33 -13.17 2.54
N THR A 261 -2.40 -13.94 2.79
CA THR A 261 -2.34 -15.27 3.43
C THR A 261 -2.90 -16.34 2.51
N ARG A 262 -2.38 -17.57 2.61
CA ARG A 262 -2.80 -18.69 1.77
C ARG A 262 -4.22 -19.16 2.10
N GLY A 263 -4.91 -19.72 1.10
CA GLY A 263 -6.21 -20.37 1.28
C GLY A 263 -7.43 -19.45 1.07
N HIS A 264 -7.22 -18.15 0.82
CA HIS A 264 -8.29 -17.23 0.44
C HIS A 264 -8.54 -17.29 -1.07
N LEU A 265 -9.48 -18.14 -1.48
CA LEU A 265 -9.74 -18.43 -2.88
C LEU A 265 -10.70 -17.43 -3.53
N VAL A 266 -10.40 -17.06 -4.77
CA VAL A 266 -11.28 -16.24 -5.62
C VAL A 266 -11.86 -17.09 -6.74
N SER A 267 -13.17 -16.95 -6.98
CA SER A 267 -13.86 -17.64 -8.08
C SER A 267 -13.45 -17.07 -9.44
N ASP A 268 -13.11 -17.97 -10.35
CA ASP A 268 -12.75 -17.65 -11.73
C ASP A 268 -13.30 -18.65 -12.73
N ALA A 269 -14.29 -18.24 -13.53
CA ALA A 269 -14.81 -19.03 -14.66
C ALA A 269 -15.09 -20.51 -14.32
N GLY A 270 -15.59 -20.79 -13.11
CA GLY A 270 -15.90 -22.15 -12.64
C GLY A 270 -14.74 -22.88 -11.94
N CYS A 271 -13.58 -22.26 -11.79
CA CYS A 271 -12.49 -22.71 -10.92
C CYS A 271 -12.25 -21.74 -9.76
N TYR A 272 -11.44 -22.17 -8.78
CA TYR A 272 -11.02 -21.34 -7.66
C TYR A 272 -9.51 -21.14 -7.72
N ARG A 273 -9.05 -19.90 -7.53
CA ARG A 273 -7.63 -19.55 -7.59
C ARG A 273 -7.20 -18.82 -6.32
N ASP A 274 -6.00 -19.15 -5.86
CA ASP A 274 -5.32 -18.43 -4.79
C ASP A 274 -4.40 -17.37 -5.43
N PHE A 275 -4.51 -16.13 -4.96
CA PHE A 275 -3.68 -15.00 -5.39
C PHE A 275 -2.64 -14.60 -4.31
N PHE A 276 -2.26 -15.57 -3.48
CA PHE A 276 -1.22 -15.43 -2.47
C PHE A 276 0.09 -14.93 -3.06
N GLY A 277 0.66 -13.88 -2.47
CA GLY A 277 1.98 -13.36 -2.85
C GLY A 277 2.19 -11.91 -2.39
N PRO A 278 3.44 -11.42 -2.44
CA PRO A 278 3.79 -10.07 -2.01
C PRO A 278 3.25 -9.02 -2.98
N LYS A 279 2.74 -7.91 -2.43
CA LYS A 279 2.12 -6.84 -3.21
C LYS A 279 2.52 -5.48 -2.65
N ALA A 280 3.05 -4.60 -3.49
CA ALA A 280 3.19 -3.19 -3.17
C ALA A 280 2.16 -2.39 -3.96
N ILE A 281 1.56 -1.39 -3.34
CA ILE A 281 0.55 -0.53 -3.95
C ILE A 281 0.82 0.92 -3.59
N TYR A 282 0.97 1.78 -4.61
CA TYR A 282 0.88 3.22 -4.42
C TYR A 282 -0.60 3.60 -4.30
N VAL A 283 -0.98 4.19 -3.17
CA VAL A 283 -2.38 4.42 -2.78
C VAL A 283 -2.81 5.89 -2.83
N GLY A 284 -1.88 6.81 -3.12
CA GLY A 284 -2.13 8.26 -3.15
C GLY A 284 -1.56 8.99 -1.95
N GLU A 285 -1.76 10.30 -1.90
CA GLU A 285 -1.25 11.19 -0.85
C GLU A 285 -2.17 11.21 0.39
N GLU A 286 -3.48 11.38 0.17
CA GLU A 286 -4.49 11.34 1.22
C GLU A 286 -5.29 10.05 1.15
N VAL A 287 -5.06 9.15 2.11
CA VAL A 287 -5.63 7.80 2.11
C VAL A 287 -6.23 7.47 3.46
N SER A 288 -7.51 7.10 3.46
CA SER A 288 -8.19 6.57 4.64
C SER A 288 -7.65 5.18 5.00
N ALA A 289 -7.58 4.87 6.30
CA ALA A 289 -7.02 3.61 6.79
C ALA A 289 -7.67 2.35 6.18
N ASP A 290 -8.95 2.42 5.81
CA ASP A 290 -9.70 1.31 5.18
C ASP A 290 -9.37 1.07 3.69
N ARG A 291 -8.55 1.93 3.08
CA ARG A 291 -7.98 1.74 1.74
C ARG A 291 -6.56 1.16 1.78
N ILE A 292 -6.01 0.95 2.98
CA ILE A 292 -4.72 0.26 3.16
C ILE A 292 -5.02 -1.24 3.31
N PRO A 293 -4.44 -2.11 2.46
CA PRO A 293 -4.65 -3.55 2.59
C PRO A 293 -4.16 -4.08 3.95
N LEU A 294 -4.86 -5.08 4.49
CA LEU A 294 -4.40 -5.78 5.70
C LEU A 294 -3.00 -6.37 5.50
N PHE A 295 -2.29 -6.56 6.60
CA PHE A 295 -0.92 -7.08 6.62
C PHE A 295 0.07 -6.30 5.74
N SER A 296 -0.17 -5.00 5.55
CA SER A 296 0.71 -4.13 4.75
C SER A 296 1.51 -3.17 5.63
N LEU A 297 2.79 -3.02 5.29
CA LEU A 297 3.62 -1.93 5.79
C LEU A 297 3.21 -0.62 5.12
N GLN A 298 2.89 0.40 5.91
CA GLN A 298 2.72 1.74 5.37
C GLN A 298 4.08 2.43 5.28
N VAL A 299 4.42 2.90 4.08
CA VAL A 299 5.63 3.68 3.82
C VAL A 299 5.21 5.04 3.29
N ASN A 300 5.44 6.06 4.09
CA ASN A 300 5.19 7.44 3.70
C ASN A 300 6.39 7.98 2.92
N VAL A 301 6.11 8.58 1.77
CA VAL A 301 7.09 9.27 0.91
C VAL A 301 6.73 10.74 0.87
N HIS A 302 7.75 11.60 0.84
CA HIS A 302 7.59 13.05 0.90
C HIS A 302 8.22 13.72 -0.31
N PRO A 303 7.69 14.87 -0.78
CA PRO A 303 8.29 15.62 -1.87
C PRO A 303 9.75 15.94 -1.56
N THR A 304 10.64 15.59 -2.47
CA THR A 304 12.06 15.94 -2.29
C THR A 304 12.29 17.34 -2.86
N ALA A 305 12.08 18.38 -2.04
CA ALA A 305 12.17 19.79 -2.43
C ALA A 305 13.53 20.22 -3.03
N ALA A 306 14.56 19.37 -2.98
CA ALA A 306 15.91 19.64 -3.48
C ALA A 306 16.39 18.73 -4.64
N ALA A 307 15.66 17.65 -5.00
CA ALA A 307 16.15 16.68 -5.99
C ALA A 307 15.87 17.06 -7.46
N CYS A 308 14.98 18.01 -7.71
CA CYS A 308 14.56 18.37 -9.07
C CYS A 308 15.57 19.23 -9.85
N ALA A 309 16.72 19.62 -9.28
CA ALA A 309 17.67 20.47 -9.98
C ALA A 309 18.76 19.73 -10.76
N VAL A 310 19.17 18.50 -10.39
CA VAL A 310 20.20 17.75 -11.14
C VAL A 310 20.13 16.25 -10.82
N GLU A 311 19.32 15.44 -11.51
CA GLU A 311 19.39 13.98 -11.29
C GLU A 311 19.52 13.13 -12.57
N LYS A 312 20.70 13.28 -13.18
CA LYS A 312 21.51 12.14 -13.62
C LYS A 312 22.25 11.47 -12.43
N ALA A 313 21.92 11.87 -11.19
CA ALA A 313 22.58 11.48 -9.97
C ALA A 313 22.11 10.07 -9.57
N SER A 314 23.08 9.15 -9.54
CA SER A 314 23.02 7.84 -8.89
C SER A 314 21.86 6.90 -9.23
N ARG A 315 21.43 6.85 -10.50
CA ARG A 315 20.81 5.60 -10.97
C ARG A 315 21.90 4.53 -10.95
N MET A 316 21.74 3.53 -10.08
CA MET A 316 22.60 2.35 -10.12
C MET A 316 22.66 1.82 -11.55
N THR A 317 23.86 1.44 -11.97
CA THR A 317 24.06 0.83 -13.28
C THR A 317 23.32 -0.50 -13.34
N GLU A 318 22.93 -0.92 -14.56
CA GLU A 318 22.30 -2.23 -14.76
C GLU A 318 23.17 -3.38 -14.23
N ILE A 319 24.50 -3.22 -14.29
CA ILE A 319 25.48 -4.18 -13.77
C ILE A 319 25.38 -4.30 -12.24
N GLU A 320 25.29 -3.18 -11.53
CA GLU A 320 25.18 -3.19 -10.06
C GLU A 320 23.84 -3.77 -9.61
N VAL A 321 22.75 -3.44 -10.32
CA VAL A 321 21.43 -4.04 -10.08
C VAL A 321 21.51 -5.56 -10.28
N GLN A 322 22.07 -6.00 -11.41
CA GLN A 322 22.20 -7.41 -11.74
C GLN A 322 23.04 -8.18 -10.71
N GLU A 323 24.13 -7.60 -10.22
CA GLU A 323 24.95 -8.23 -9.19
C GLU A 323 24.18 -8.40 -7.89
N LEU A 324 23.44 -7.38 -7.45
CA LEU A 324 22.64 -7.50 -6.24
C LEU A 324 21.50 -8.52 -6.39
N GLN A 325 20.86 -8.60 -7.55
CA GLN A 325 19.86 -9.64 -7.86
C GLN A 325 20.44 -11.06 -7.78
N ASN A 326 21.66 -11.25 -8.30
CA ASN A 326 22.34 -12.55 -8.26
C ASN A 326 22.68 -12.97 -6.82
N GLN A 327 22.99 -12.01 -5.96
CA GLN A 327 23.26 -12.20 -4.54
C GLN A 327 21.97 -12.54 -3.76
N LEU A 328 20.87 -11.84 -4.05
CA LEU A 328 19.55 -12.14 -3.49
C LEU A 328 19.08 -13.55 -3.86
N LEU A 329 19.31 -13.98 -5.10
CA LEU A 329 19.06 -15.36 -5.52
C LEU A 329 19.92 -16.36 -4.72
N ASN A 330 21.22 -16.11 -4.54
CA ASN A 330 22.06 -16.98 -3.73
C ASN A 330 21.59 -17.06 -2.27
N TYR A 331 21.19 -15.93 -1.69
CA TYR A 331 20.63 -15.88 -0.34
C TYR A 331 19.36 -16.73 -0.24
N GLN A 332 18.44 -16.60 -1.19
CA GLN A 332 17.22 -17.40 -1.25
C GLN A 332 17.49 -18.90 -1.33
N LEU A 333 18.40 -19.32 -2.23
CA LEU A 333 18.73 -20.73 -2.43
C LEU A 333 19.35 -21.39 -1.19
N LYS A 334 20.09 -20.64 -0.38
CA LYS A 334 20.70 -21.17 0.85
C LYS A 334 19.76 -21.19 2.05
N ASN A 335 18.83 -20.25 2.12
CA ASN A 335 18.09 -19.96 3.35
C ASN A 335 16.60 -20.32 3.30
N LEU A 336 16.10 -20.93 2.22
CA LEU A 336 14.67 -21.27 2.10
C LEU A 336 14.15 -22.11 3.28
N VAL A 337 14.89 -23.15 3.68
CA VAL A 337 14.51 -24.05 4.78
C VAL A 337 14.67 -23.38 6.16
N PRO A 338 15.78 -22.69 6.46
CA PRO A 338 15.88 -21.87 7.67
C PRO A 338 14.73 -20.87 7.84
N VAL A 339 14.35 -20.16 6.78
CA VAL A 339 13.24 -19.19 6.81
C VAL A 339 11.91 -19.87 7.11
N TYR A 340 11.63 -21.02 6.49
CA TYR A 340 10.40 -21.80 6.74
C TYR A 340 10.29 -22.26 8.20
N ASN A 341 11.42 -22.62 8.83
CA ASN A 341 11.47 -23.10 10.21
C ASN A 341 11.85 -22.00 11.22
N SER A 342 11.76 -20.73 10.84
CA SER A 342 12.15 -19.63 11.73
C SER A 342 11.25 -19.57 12.96
N GLU A 343 11.86 -19.51 14.14
CA GLU A 343 11.19 -19.32 15.43
C GLU A 343 11.15 -17.83 15.85
N PHE A 344 11.58 -16.92 14.99
CA PHE A 344 11.57 -15.48 15.28
C PHE A 344 10.16 -14.98 15.62
N ASP A 345 10.05 -14.28 16.75
CA ASP A 345 8.78 -13.75 17.25
C ASP A 345 8.96 -12.36 17.87
N ALA A 346 8.31 -11.36 17.28
CA ALA A 346 8.29 -9.97 17.73
C ALA A 346 7.22 -9.77 18.80
N SER A 347 7.43 -10.38 19.98
CA SER A 347 6.38 -10.48 21.01
C SER A 347 5.90 -9.19 21.63
N GLU A 348 6.70 -8.13 21.47
CA GLU A 348 6.45 -6.79 21.95
C GLU A 348 5.43 -6.02 21.10
N LEU A 349 5.15 -6.49 19.88
CA LEU A 349 4.24 -5.83 18.94
C LEU A 349 2.81 -6.40 19.03
N THR A 350 1.81 -5.59 18.65
CA THR A 350 0.42 -6.07 18.60
C THR A 350 0.22 -7.12 17.51
N SER A 351 -0.85 -7.91 17.61
CA SER A 351 -1.12 -9.06 16.72
C SER A 351 -0.90 -8.75 15.23
N ASP A 352 -1.46 -7.65 14.72
CA ASP A 352 -1.38 -7.31 13.30
C ASP A 352 0.04 -6.91 12.89
N THR A 353 0.71 -6.07 13.70
CA THR A 353 2.08 -5.61 13.44
C THR A 353 3.09 -6.75 13.63
N ARG A 354 2.88 -7.61 14.62
CA ARG A 354 3.66 -8.81 14.93
C ARG A 354 3.61 -9.83 13.80
N ALA A 355 2.45 -10.05 13.20
CA ALA A 355 2.33 -10.94 12.04
C ALA A 355 3.24 -10.48 10.89
N ILE A 356 3.22 -9.17 10.59
CA ILE A 356 4.11 -8.57 9.58
C ILE A 356 5.58 -8.69 10.01
N ALA A 357 5.90 -8.30 11.24
CA ALA A 357 7.26 -8.33 11.76
C ALA A 357 7.84 -9.74 11.73
N ASN A 358 7.06 -10.77 12.09
CA ASN A 358 7.50 -12.16 12.09
C ASN A 358 7.80 -12.64 10.67
N ALA A 359 6.95 -12.32 9.69
CA ALA A 359 7.20 -12.68 8.30
C ALA A 359 8.46 -12.01 7.72
N LEU A 360 8.70 -10.74 8.07
CA LEU A 360 9.88 -9.99 7.63
C LEU A 360 11.16 -10.46 8.35
N GLY A 361 11.10 -10.63 9.67
CA GLY A 361 12.22 -11.04 10.51
C GLY A 361 12.63 -12.50 10.32
N ALA A 362 11.69 -13.37 9.96
CA ALA A 362 11.98 -14.75 9.57
C ALA A 362 12.90 -14.83 8.34
N CYS A 363 12.90 -13.82 7.47
CA CYS A 363 13.78 -13.74 6.31
C CYS A 363 15.21 -13.30 6.64
N ILE A 364 15.49 -12.91 7.89
CA ILE A 364 16.80 -12.47 8.37
C ILE A 364 17.43 -13.63 9.16
N ILE A 365 18.36 -14.34 8.53
CA ILE A 365 19.04 -15.49 9.12
C ILE A 365 20.39 -15.05 9.70
N ASP A 366 20.71 -15.52 10.92
CA ASP A 366 21.98 -15.27 11.61
C ASP A 366 22.31 -13.79 11.87
N SER A 367 21.33 -12.88 11.86
CA SER A 367 21.51 -11.48 12.29
C SER A 367 20.42 -11.02 13.27
N PRO A 368 20.62 -11.27 14.58
CA PRO A 368 19.77 -10.72 15.64
C PRO A 368 19.72 -9.19 15.62
N GLY A 369 20.80 -8.53 15.19
CA GLY A 369 20.87 -7.06 15.12
C GLY A 369 19.85 -6.48 14.14
N LEU A 370 19.75 -7.04 12.93
CA LEU A 370 18.74 -6.62 11.95
C LEU A 370 17.32 -6.96 12.42
N GLN A 371 17.13 -8.12 13.06
CA GLN A 371 15.83 -8.50 13.63
C GLN A 371 15.36 -7.54 14.74
N SER A 372 16.25 -7.17 15.68
CA SER A 372 15.94 -6.18 16.71
C SER A 372 15.69 -4.79 16.10
N GLN A 373 16.46 -4.41 15.09
CA GLN A 373 16.25 -3.16 14.37
C GLN A 373 14.87 -3.11 13.70
N LEU A 374 14.40 -4.21 13.11
CA LEU A 374 13.05 -4.28 12.54
C LEU A 374 11.97 -3.97 13.59
N ILE A 375 12.08 -4.52 14.79
CA ILE A 375 11.15 -4.25 15.90
C ILE A 375 11.18 -2.76 16.25
N SER A 376 12.38 -2.17 16.40
CA SER A 376 12.53 -0.73 16.66
C SER A 376 11.99 0.15 15.52
N LEU A 377 12.09 -0.31 14.27
CA LEU A 377 11.49 0.37 13.12
C LEU A 377 9.96 0.30 13.18
N LEU A 378 9.35 -0.73 13.72
CA LEU A 378 7.89 -0.83 13.78
C LEU A 378 7.27 -0.20 15.04
N ALA A 379 8.03 -0.06 16.13
CA ALA A 379 7.54 0.49 17.40
C ALA A 379 6.84 1.86 17.27
N PRO A 380 7.38 2.87 16.56
CA PRO A 380 6.69 4.16 16.42
C PRO A 380 5.33 4.09 15.71
N VAL A 381 5.14 3.10 14.83
CA VAL A 381 3.84 2.87 14.18
C VAL A 381 2.83 2.34 15.20
N GLU A 382 3.29 1.49 16.11
CA GLU A 382 2.45 0.99 17.19
C GLU A 382 2.12 2.09 18.21
N ASP A 383 3.11 2.91 18.59
CA ASP A 383 2.90 4.03 19.50
C ASP A 383 1.86 5.00 18.93
N GLN A 384 1.94 5.31 17.64
CA GLN A 384 0.94 6.15 16.97
C GLN A 384 -0.44 5.47 16.95
N ARG A 385 -0.53 4.19 16.59
CA ARG A 385 -1.81 3.45 16.62
C ARG A 385 -2.41 3.43 18.02
N GLN A 386 -1.58 3.30 19.05
CA GLN A 386 -2.01 3.30 20.43
C GLN A 386 -2.49 4.69 20.85
N ALA A 387 -1.79 5.75 20.45
CA ALA A 387 -2.23 7.12 20.65
C ALA A 387 -3.57 7.39 19.96
N ASP A 388 -3.73 6.98 18.70
CA ASP A 388 -4.98 7.13 17.93
C ASP A 388 -6.13 6.35 18.60
N ARG A 389 -5.88 5.12 19.05
CA ARG A 389 -6.88 4.32 19.78
C ARG A 389 -7.28 5.00 21.09
N SER A 390 -6.32 5.57 21.82
CA SER A 390 -6.56 6.21 23.13
C SER A 390 -7.34 7.51 23.06
N THR A 391 -7.34 8.17 21.91
CA THR A 391 -8.07 9.41 21.66
C THR A 391 -9.39 9.18 20.93
N GLY A 392 -9.62 7.98 20.39
CA GLY A 392 -10.84 7.61 19.70
C GLY A 392 -12.09 7.61 20.59
N ILE A 393 -13.26 7.77 19.97
CA ILE A 393 -14.56 7.78 20.66
C ILE A 393 -14.78 6.52 21.51
N GLU A 394 -14.28 5.37 21.07
CA GLU A 394 -14.36 4.12 21.82
C GLU A 394 -13.58 4.16 23.14
N ALA A 395 -12.38 4.78 23.15
CA ALA A 395 -11.59 4.94 24.38
C ALA A 395 -12.28 5.90 25.35
N VAL A 396 -12.78 7.03 24.85
CA VAL A 396 -13.54 7.99 25.67
C VAL A 396 -14.82 7.37 26.23
N THR A 397 -15.48 6.52 25.44
CA THR A 397 -16.65 5.75 25.90
C THR A 397 -16.29 4.79 27.03
N LEU A 398 -15.14 4.12 26.94
CA LEU A 398 -14.65 3.23 27.99
C LEU A 398 -14.32 3.99 29.28
N GLU A 399 -13.66 5.14 29.18
CA GLU A 399 -13.38 6.03 30.30
C GLU A 399 -14.66 6.51 30.98
N ALA A 400 -15.65 6.96 30.20
CA ALA A 400 -16.97 7.35 30.72
C ALA A 400 -17.66 6.20 31.47
N ILE A 401 -17.60 4.99 30.92
CA ILE A 401 -18.14 3.79 31.57
C ILE A 401 -17.42 3.56 32.90
N LEU A 402 -16.08 3.60 32.93
CA LEU A 402 -15.31 3.38 34.14
C LEU A 402 -15.59 4.45 35.20
N ASN A 403 -15.66 5.74 34.83
CA ASN A 403 -16.06 6.82 35.74
C ASN A 403 -17.40 6.53 36.41
N LEU A 404 -18.42 6.18 35.62
CA LEU A 404 -19.76 5.86 36.14
C LEU A 404 -19.79 4.57 36.96
N CYS A 405 -18.92 3.60 36.66
CA CYS A 405 -18.74 2.40 37.48
C CYS A 405 -18.13 2.75 38.85
N HIS A 406 -17.15 3.64 38.86
CA HIS A 406 -16.44 4.07 40.06
C HIS A 406 -17.33 4.90 41.01
N GLU A 407 -18.41 5.51 40.50
CA GLU A 407 -19.48 6.12 41.31
C GLU A 407 -20.34 5.09 42.09
N GLY A 408 -20.15 3.79 41.85
CA GLY A 408 -20.88 2.73 42.56
C GLY A 408 -22.29 2.44 42.01
N LYS A 409 -22.58 2.87 40.78
CA LYS A 409 -23.84 2.54 40.11
C LYS A 409 -23.92 1.04 39.82
N VAL A 410 -25.11 0.46 39.98
CA VAL A 410 -25.38 -0.96 39.64
C VAL A 410 -25.78 -1.12 38.16
N GLN A 411 -26.32 -0.06 37.58
CA GLN A 411 -26.75 -0.01 36.19
C GLN A 411 -26.51 1.39 35.63
N ILE A 412 -26.14 1.47 34.35
CA ILE A 412 -25.85 2.72 33.65
C ILE A 412 -26.58 2.74 32.31
N PHE A 413 -27.32 3.80 32.03
CA PHE A 413 -28.04 3.97 30.77
C PHE A 413 -27.11 4.53 29.68
N VAL A 414 -27.37 4.20 28.42
CA VAL A 414 -26.58 4.75 27.29
C VAL A 414 -26.64 6.28 27.25
N GLY A 415 -27.77 6.88 27.65
CA GLY A 415 -27.88 8.34 27.78
C GLY A 415 -26.95 8.94 28.83
N GLU A 416 -26.74 8.26 29.96
CA GLU A 416 -25.78 8.70 30.98
C GLU A 416 -24.33 8.57 30.49
N ILE A 417 -24.03 7.47 29.80
CA ILE A 417 -22.71 7.27 29.19
C ILE A 417 -22.44 8.37 28.16
N ALA A 418 -23.42 8.72 27.31
CA ALA A 418 -23.26 9.79 26.34
C ALA A 418 -23.10 11.16 26.98
N PHE A 419 -23.83 11.44 28.06
CA PHE A 419 -23.62 12.66 28.84
C PHE A 419 -22.18 12.75 29.37
N GLU A 420 -21.70 11.65 29.96
CA GLU A 420 -20.35 11.59 30.52
C GLU A 420 -19.26 11.67 29.44
N VAL A 421 -19.44 11.01 28.29
CA VAL A 421 -18.54 11.15 27.12
C VAL A 421 -18.45 12.60 26.70
N ASN A 422 -19.59 13.29 26.53
CA ASN A 422 -19.59 14.69 26.12
C ASN A 422 -18.93 15.59 27.17
N ARG A 423 -19.10 15.30 28.47
CA ARG A 423 -18.38 16.00 29.55
C ARG A 423 -16.87 15.86 29.42
N ILE A 424 -16.36 14.65 29.16
CA ILE A 424 -14.93 14.38 28.99
C ILE A 424 -14.38 15.10 27.75
N VAL A 425 -15.11 15.01 26.64
CA VAL A 425 -14.74 15.62 25.35
C VAL A 425 -14.70 17.15 25.48
N GLU A 426 -15.71 17.75 26.11
CA GLU A 426 -15.75 19.20 26.38
C GLU A 426 -14.59 19.63 27.29
N ALA A 427 -14.27 18.85 28.34
CA ALA A 427 -13.13 19.10 29.22
C ALA A 427 -11.78 19.02 28.47
N ARG A 428 -11.70 18.23 27.39
CA ARG A 428 -10.53 18.14 26.50
C ARG A 428 -10.48 19.24 25.44
N GLY A 429 -11.47 20.15 25.42
CA GLY A 429 -11.55 21.26 24.46
C GLY A 429 -12.06 20.84 23.07
N GLU A 430 -12.56 19.63 22.94
CA GLU A 430 -13.16 19.13 21.71
C GLU A 430 -14.56 19.70 21.52
N ARG A 431 -14.93 20.00 20.26
CA ARG A 431 -16.22 20.65 19.93
C ARG A 431 -17.30 19.68 19.46
N LEU A 432 -16.94 18.42 19.27
CA LEU A 432 -17.85 17.37 18.82
C LEU A 432 -18.80 16.97 19.94
N HIS A 433 -20.10 16.93 19.64
CA HIS A 433 -21.13 16.44 20.55
C HIS A 433 -21.71 15.13 20.03
N TYR A 434 -21.73 14.10 20.88
CA TYR A 434 -22.14 12.75 20.53
C TYR A 434 -23.53 12.43 21.06
N SER A 435 -24.38 11.85 20.21
CA SER A 435 -25.69 11.36 20.61
C SER A 435 -25.58 10.01 21.34
N ALA A 436 -26.58 9.67 22.15
CA ALA A 436 -26.68 8.36 22.79
C ALA A 436 -26.72 7.20 21.77
N GLU A 437 -27.24 7.44 20.57
CA GLU A 437 -27.24 6.44 19.49
C GLU A 437 -25.82 6.15 18.98
N THR A 438 -25.03 7.19 18.70
CA THR A 438 -23.63 7.05 18.28
C THR A 438 -22.80 6.30 19.32
N ILE A 439 -22.96 6.65 20.61
CA ILE A 439 -22.29 5.95 21.71
C ILE A 439 -22.75 4.49 21.81
N GLY A 440 -24.05 4.23 21.68
CA GLY A 440 -24.59 2.87 21.65
C GLY A 440 -24.00 2.01 20.53
N HIS A 441 -23.78 2.59 19.34
CA HIS A 441 -23.09 1.91 18.23
C HIS A 441 -21.60 1.69 18.52
N GLY A 442 -20.90 2.66 19.11
CA GLY A 442 -19.51 2.53 19.55
C GLY A 442 -19.33 1.40 20.56
N MET A 443 -20.19 1.33 21.58
CA MET A 443 -20.20 0.25 22.58
C MET A 443 -20.38 -1.12 21.93
N LYS A 444 -21.29 -1.24 20.95
CA LYS A 444 -21.50 -2.48 20.21
C LYS A 444 -20.24 -2.89 19.43
N LYS A 445 -19.53 -1.94 18.83
CA LYS A 445 -18.30 -2.17 18.06
C LYS A 445 -17.18 -2.76 18.93
N ILE A 446 -17.06 -2.32 20.18
CA ILE A 446 -16.08 -2.86 21.16
C ILE A 446 -16.62 -4.07 21.95
N SER A 447 -17.72 -4.67 21.49
CA SER A 447 -18.34 -5.84 22.12
C SER A 447 -18.84 -5.62 23.56
N LEU A 448 -19.23 -4.39 23.91
CA LEU A 448 -19.99 -4.09 25.12
C LEU A 448 -21.49 -4.07 24.78
N VAL A 449 -22.16 -5.18 25.06
CA VAL A 449 -23.56 -5.37 24.68
C VAL A 449 -24.49 -4.68 25.66
N THR A 450 -25.23 -3.68 25.17
CA THR A 450 -26.28 -3.02 25.95
C THR A 450 -27.59 -3.82 25.92
N ARG A 451 -28.27 -3.88 27.07
CA ARG A 451 -29.59 -4.53 27.22
C ARG A 451 -30.65 -3.53 27.63
N ARG A 452 -31.92 -3.85 27.42
CA ARG A 452 -33.04 -3.01 27.85
C ARG A 452 -33.15 -3.05 29.39
N LEU A 453 -33.05 -1.89 30.02
CA LEU A 453 -33.12 -1.70 31.47
C LEU A 453 -34.47 -1.05 31.83
N GLY A 454 -35.55 -1.81 31.61
CA GLY A 454 -36.91 -1.36 31.88
C GLY A 454 -37.44 -0.33 30.86
N LYS A 455 -38.31 0.57 31.34
CA LYS A 455 -38.98 1.59 30.50
C LYS A 455 -38.05 2.74 30.12
N SER A 456 -36.93 2.91 30.84
CA SER A 456 -36.00 4.04 30.72
C SER A 456 -34.96 3.91 29.61
N GLY A 457 -34.92 2.77 28.90
CA GLY A 457 -34.09 2.60 27.69
C GLY A 457 -33.09 1.45 27.77
N LYS A 458 -32.02 1.54 26.98
CA LYS A 458 -30.91 0.56 26.96
C LYS A 458 -29.75 1.02 27.84
N GLY A 459 -28.98 0.07 28.35
CA GLY A 459 -27.80 0.33 29.19
C GLY A 459 -27.01 -0.93 29.52
N LEU A 460 -26.06 -0.78 30.45
CA LEU A 460 -25.26 -1.87 31.02
C LEU A 460 -25.70 -2.13 32.46
N VAL A 461 -25.69 -3.40 32.84
CA VAL A 461 -25.72 -3.79 34.26
C VAL A 461 -24.28 -4.07 34.64
N LEU A 462 -23.81 -3.44 35.70
CA LEU A 462 -22.42 -3.48 36.13
C LEU A 462 -22.16 -4.70 37.03
N ASP A 463 -22.38 -5.89 36.46
CA ASP A 463 -21.92 -7.12 37.08
C ASP A 463 -20.40 -7.28 36.93
N LEU A 464 -19.82 -8.21 37.71
CA LEU A 464 -18.37 -8.44 37.72
C LEU A 464 -17.81 -8.79 36.33
N ALA A 465 -18.59 -9.50 35.51
CA ALA A 465 -18.19 -9.87 34.15
C ALA A 465 -18.11 -8.64 33.23
N THR A 466 -19.10 -7.76 33.29
CA THR A 466 -19.14 -6.51 32.52
C THR A 466 -18.03 -5.57 32.96
N LEU A 467 -17.79 -5.43 34.26
CA LEU A 467 -16.69 -4.65 34.81
C LEU A 467 -15.34 -5.19 34.35
N LYS A 468 -15.11 -6.50 34.48
CA LYS A 468 -13.86 -7.13 34.03
C LYS A 468 -13.63 -6.87 32.54
N ARG A 469 -14.68 -7.00 31.73
CA ARG A 469 -14.60 -6.72 30.29
C ARG A 469 -14.30 -5.25 30.00
N ALA A 470 -14.91 -4.31 30.72
CA ALA A 470 -14.64 -2.88 30.56
C ALA A 470 -13.19 -2.53 30.90
N HIS A 471 -12.64 -3.10 31.98
CA HIS A 471 -11.22 -2.91 32.35
C HIS A 471 -10.25 -3.54 31.34
N GLU A 472 -10.53 -4.76 30.86
CA GLU A 472 -9.75 -5.40 29.80
C GLU A 472 -9.72 -4.56 28.52
N LEU A 473 -10.87 -4.03 28.11
CA LEU A 473 -10.98 -3.16 26.94
C LEU A 473 -10.26 -1.83 27.18
N ALA A 474 -10.43 -1.20 28.35
CA ALA A 474 -9.74 0.04 28.66
C ALA A 474 -8.22 -0.11 28.59
N ALA A 475 -7.66 -1.24 29.07
CA ALA A 475 -6.23 -1.52 28.95
C ALA A 475 -5.76 -1.58 27.49
N VAL A 476 -6.56 -2.15 26.58
CA VAL A 476 -6.27 -2.19 25.13
C VAL A 476 -6.32 -0.79 24.51
N TYR A 477 -7.23 0.06 24.97
CA TYR A 477 -7.47 1.40 24.42
C TYR A 477 -6.68 2.51 25.12
N GLY A 478 -5.57 2.21 25.80
CA GLY A 478 -4.66 3.21 26.37
C GLY A 478 -4.83 3.49 27.86
N GLY A 479 -5.71 2.75 28.54
CA GLY A 479 -5.76 2.66 30.00
C GLY A 479 -6.36 3.87 30.73
N VAL A 480 -6.94 4.84 30.03
CA VAL A 480 -7.58 6.00 30.66
C VAL A 480 -8.79 5.54 31.50
N GLY A 481 -8.90 6.04 32.73
CA GLY A 481 -9.90 5.61 33.70
C GLY A 481 -9.53 4.36 34.51
N LEU A 482 -8.34 3.77 34.30
CA LEU A 482 -7.79 2.70 35.15
C LEU A 482 -7.01 3.23 36.37
N GLU A 483 -6.81 4.55 36.47
CA GLU A 483 -6.02 5.17 37.53
C GLU A 483 -6.63 4.87 38.91
N GLN A 484 -5.78 4.63 39.90
CA GLN A 484 -6.17 4.18 41.23
C GLN A 484 -6.44 5.32 42.21
N ASP A 485 -7.35 6.24 41.89
CA ASP A 485 -7.70 7.31 42.83
C ASP A 485 -8.36 6.79 44.12
N GLU A 486 -8.24 7.54 45.21
CA GLU A 486 -8.91 7.25 46.50
C GLU A 486 -10.44 7.15 46.35
N ASN A 487 -11.01 7.66 45.26
CA ASN A 487 -12.44 7.64 44.94
C ASN A 487 -12.92 6.31 44.29
N ASN A 488 -12.03 5.39 43.92
CA ASN A 488 -12.39 4.16 43.18
C ASN A 488 -12.79 2.97 44.07
N LEU A 489 -13.14 3.24 45.34
CA LEU A 489 -13.49 2.23 46.36
C LEU A 489 -14.72 1.39 46.00
N HIS A 490 -15.55 1.86 45.06
CA HIS A 490 -16.75 1.16 44.64
C HIS A 490 -16.52 0.14 43.51
N CYS A 491 -15.32 0.12 42.90
CA CYS A 491 -14.95 -0.90 41.91
C CYS A 491 -14.13 -2.02 42.55
N GLN A 492 -14.69 -3.24 42.56
CA GLN A 492 -14.06 -4.42 43.14
C GLN A 492 -12.72 -4.76 42.49
N LEU A 493 -12.53 -4.45 41.20
CA LEU A 493 -11.29 -4.74 40.47
C LEU A 493 -10.19 -3.74 40.79
N CYS A 494 -10.51 -2.44 40.86
CA CYS A 494 -9.57 -1.40 41.30
C CYS A 494 -9.17 -1.60 42.77
N PHE A 495 -10.11 -2.01 43.63
CA PHE A 495 -9.84 -2.30 45.03
C PHE A 495 -8.96 -3.56 45.22
N ALA A 496 -9.18 -4.61 44.42
CA ALA A 496 -8.35 -5.82 44.47
C ALA A 496 -6.91 -5.54 44.02
N ASN A 497 -6.71 -4.73 42.97
CA ASN A 497 -5.38 -4.36 42.50
C ASN A 497 -4.62 -3.45 43.51
N LYS A 498 -5.32 -2.66 44.33
CA LYS A 498 -4.72 -1.92 45.46
C LYS A 498 -4.17 -2.80 46.59
N LYS A 499 -4.58 -4.07 46.68
CA LYS A 499 -4.13 -5.00 47.75
C LYS A 499 -2.96 -5.90 47.36
N VAL A 500 -2.60 -5.92 46.07
CA VAL A 500 -1.53 -6.78 45.52
C VAL A 500 -0.20 -6.01 45.34
N MET A 501 -0.25 -4.67 45.46
CA MET A 501 0.92 -3.82 45.77
C MET A 501 0.98 -3.58 47.27
#